data_AF-A0A7V9CR35-F1
#
_entry.id   AF-A0A7V9CR35-F1
#
_cell.length_a   1.000
_cell.length_b   1.000
_cell.length_c   1.000
_cell.angle_alpha   90.00
_cell.angle_beta   90.00
_cell.angle_gamma   90.00
#
_symmetry.space_group_name_H-M   'P 1'
#
loop_
_entity.id
_entity.type
_entity.pdbx_description
1 polymer ?
#
loop_
_entity_poly.entity_id
_entity_poly.type
_entity_poly.pdbx_seq_one_letter_code
_entity_poly.pdbx_strand_id
1 'polypeptide(L)'
;MQPQTSEVECVLPLRPQDEVACQRCEVHCDKVVYPSACLERACPFVYSYEDHGHTYIGCMQKVYDVELDVDLLRAAERRRGGFGAVRATHRPLPMCRVEVEACYATRGDELGCVNPEFYELPLGEPNFRIFAELKAS
;
A
#
# COMPACT_ATOMS: atom_id res chain seq x y z
N MET A 1 43.84 17.77 -18.63
CA MET A 1 42.56 17.48 -19.31
C MET A 1 41.96 16.27 -18.59
N GLN A 2 41.07 16.51 -17.63
CA GLN A 2 40.47 15.46 -16.81
C GLN A 2 39.34 14.77 -17.59
N PRO A 3 39.19 13.43 -17.49
CA PRO A 3 38.03 12.74 -18.02
C PRO A 3 36.84 13.01 -17.11
N GLN A 4 35.74 13.50 -17.69
CA GLN A 4 34.48 13.72 -16.99
C GLN A 4 33.71 12.40 -16.99
N THR A 5 33.59 11.76 -15.83
CA THR A 5 32.69 10.62 -15.64
C THR A 5 31.27 11.17 -15.65
N SER A 6 30.58 11.00 -16.77
CA SER A 6 29.16 11.29 -16.90
C SER A 6 28.38 10.26 -16.08
N GLU A 7 27.97 10.63 -14.87
CA GLU A 7 26.91 9.92 -14.15
C GLU A 7 25.64 9.96 -15.01
N VAL A 8 25.41 8.90 -15.77
CA VAL A 8 24.11 8.68 -16.39
C VAL A 8 23.22 8.18 -15.26
N GLU A 9 22.49 9.11 -14.65
CA GLU A 9 21.37 8.81 -13.78
C GLU A 9 20.41 7.92 -14.58
N CYS A 10 20.48 6.61 -14.35
CA CYS A 10 19.54 5.67 -14.95
C CYS A 10 18.21 5.90 -14.24
N VAL A 11 17.46 6.88 -14.72
CA VAL A 11 16.08 7.09 -14.31
C VAL A 11 15.31 5.88 -14.79
N LEU A 12 15.22 4.85 -13.94
CA LEU A 12 14.26 3.78 -14.12
C LEU A 12 12.91 4.47 -14.35
N PRO A 13 12.21 4.20 -15.46
CA PRO A 13 10.93 4.83 -15.76
C PRO A 13 9.84 4.22 -14.87
N LEU A 14 10.01 4.35 -13.56
CA LEU A 14 9.05 3.94 -12.55
C LEU A 14 7.82 4.83 -12.76
N ARG A 15 6.74 4.21 -13.23
CA ARG A 15 5.45 4.90 -13.29
C ARG A 15 5.04 5.23 -11.87
N PRO A 16 4.55 6.45 -11.59
CA PRO A 16 3.99 6.78 -10.27
C PRO A 16 2.89 5.76 -9.92
N GLN A 17 3.14 4.92 -8.90
CA GLN A 17 2.20 3.91 -8.42
C GLN A 17 1.18 4.55 -7.47
N ASP A 18 0.54 5.60 -7.95
CA ASP A 18 -0.49 6.35 -7.22
C ASP A 18 -1.86 5.67 -7.36
N GLU A 19 -1.98 4.74 -8.30
CA GLU A 19 -3.13 3.87 -8.48
C GLU A 19 -3.39 3.08 -7.17
N VAL A 20 -4.64 3.09 -6.70
CA VAL A 20 -5.10 2.29 -5.55
C VAL A 20 -5.75 0.97 -5.98
N ALA A 21 -5.97 0.78 -7.29
CA ALA A 21 -6.52 -0.44 -7.87
C ALA A 21 -5.89 -0.70 -9.25
N CYS A 22 -5.70 -1.98 -9.59
CA CYS A 22 -5.20 -2.43 -10.88
C CYS A 22 -6.14 -3.50 -11.47
N GLN A 23 -6.59 -3.30 -12.71
CA GLN A 23 -7.49 -4.22 -13.43
C GLN A 23 -6.91 -4.66 -14.78
N ARG A 24 -5.58 -4.63 -14.93
CA ARG A 24 -4.92 -4.90 -16.24
C ARG A 24 -4.88 -6.39 -16.62
N CYS A 25 -5.13 -7.29 -15.67
CA CYS A 25 -5.31 -8.75 -15.86
C CYS A 25 -6.53 -9.22 -15.06
N GLU A 26 -6.89 -10.51 -15.12
CA GLU A 26 -8.10 -11.04 -14.47
C GLU A 26 -8.07 -11.09 -12.93
N VAL A 27 -6.89 -10.89 -12.31
CA VAL A 27 -6.63 -11.03 -10.85
C VAL A 27 -6.85 -9.72 -10.07
N HIS A 28 -7.59 -8.76 -10.63
CA HIS A 28 -7.93 -7.42 -10.09
C HIS A 28 -7.39 -7.11 -8.68
N CYS A 29 -6.42 -6.22 -8.57
CA CYS A 29 -5.74 -5.95 -7.30
C CYS A 29 -6.18 -4.62 -6.70
N ASP A 30 -6.32 -4.56 -5.38
CA ASP A 30 -6.61 -3.34 -4.61
C ASP A 30 -5.51 -3.11 -3.57
N LYS A 31 -5.13 -1.84 -3.35
CA LYS A 31 -4.32 -1.46 -2.19
C LYS A 31 -5.22 -1.42 -0.97
N VAL A 32 -4.80 -2.08 0.09
CA VAL A 32 -5.48 -2.09 1.38
C VAL A 32 -4.59 -1.48 2.45
N VAL A 33 -5.21 -0.82 3.42
CA VAL A 33 -4.57 -0.21 4.58
C VAL A 33 -5.11 -0.79 5.87
N TYR A 34 -4.35 -0.66 6.95
CA TYR A 34 -4.71 -1.22 8.27
C TYR A 34 -4.96 -0.09 9.27
N PRO A 35 -6.23 0.28 9.54
CA PRO A 35 -6.57 1.34 10.50
C PRO A 35 -6.08 1.07 11.92
N SER A 36 -5.95 -0.20 12.32
CA SER A 36 -5.36 -0.56 13.61
C SER A 36 -3.88 -0.20 13.70
N ALA A 37 -3.10 -0.40 12.62
CA ALA A 37 -1.72 0.08 12.55
C ALA A 37 -1.63 1.62 12.63
N CYS A 38 -2.69 2.34 12.22
CA CYS A 38 -2.77 3.78 12.44
C CYS A 38 -2.92 4.12 13.93
N LEU A 39 -3.70 3.35 14.69
CA LEU A 39 -3.84 3.52 16.15
C LEU A 39 -2.56 3.13 16.90
N GLU A 40 -1.97 1.97 16.60
CA GLU A 40 -0.74 1.48 17.24
C GLU A 40 0.43 2.45 17.12
N ARG A 41 0.51 3.15 15.98
CA ARG A 41 1.57 4.12 15.68
C ARG A 41 1.21 5.56 16.07
N ALA A 42 0.06 5.78 16.70
CA ALA A 42 -0.47 7.11 17.03
C ALA A 42 -0.40 8.06 15.80
N CYS A 43 -0.93 7.61 14.67
CA CYS A 43 -0.91 8.36 13.42
C CYS A 43 -1.53 9.77 13.64
N PRO A 44 -0.82 10.86 13.29
CA PRO A 44 -1.28 12.23 13.53
C PRO A 44 -2.50 12.62 12.70
N PHE A 45 -2.85 11.81 11.70
CA PHE A 45 -4.00 12.05 10.82
C PHE A 45 -5.22 11.20 11.18
N VAL A 46 -5.17 10.42 12.25
CA VAL A 46 -6.38 9.76 12.77
C VAL A 46 -7.16 10.77 13.59
N TYR A 47 -8.44 10.94 13.27
CA TYR A 47 -9.39 11.61 14.13
C TYR A 47 -10.28 10.59 14.82
N SER A 48 -10.86 11.00 15.94
CA SER A 48 -11.85 10.22 16.67
C SER A 48 -13.00 11.10 17.14
N TYR A 49 -14.20 10.54 17.19
CA TYR A 49 -15.35 11.18 17.80
C TYR A 49 -16.23 10.15 18.51
N GLU A 50 -17.08 10.61 19.41
CA GLU A 50 -18.05 9.76 20.09
C GLU A 50 -19.44 10.00 19.53
N ASP A 51 -20.17 8.94 19.24
CA ASP A 51 -21.57 8.98 18.87
C ASP A 51 -22.29 7.71 19.32
N HIS A 52 -23.54 7.84 19.78
CA HIS A 52 -24.35 6.72 20.30
C HIS A 52 -23.66 5.82 21.35
N GLY A 53 -22.70 6.36 22.12
CA GLY A 53 -21.94 5.60 23.12
C GLY A 53 -20.78 4.76 22.54
N HIS A 54 -20.43 4.99 21.28
CA HIS A 54 -19.35 4.34 20.56
C HIS A 54 -18.27 5.35 20.18
N THR A 55 -17.00 4.94 20.17
CA THR A 55 -15.90 5.74 19.64
C THR A 55 -15.64 5.32 18.19
N TYR A 56 -15.78 6.28 17.28
CA TYR A 56 -15.45 6.11 15.88
C TYR A 56 -14.11 6.76 15.56
N ILE A 57 -13.38 6.17 14.61
CA ILE A 57 -12.15 6.73 14.07
C ILE A 57 -12.23 6.87 12.55
N GLY A 58 -11.48 7.83 12.02
CA GLY A 58 -11.32 8.00 10.58
C GLY A 58 -9.97 8.62 10.22
N CYS A 59 -9.69 8.69 8.93
CA CYS A 59 -8.48 9.32 8.40
C CYS A 59 -8.77 10.73 7.89
N MET A 60 -8.09 11.74 8.43
CA MET A 60 -8.18 13.12 7.94
C MET A 60 -7.70 13.26 6.49
N GLN A 61 -6.73 12.43 6.09
CA GLN A 61 -6.17 12.40 4.72
C GLN A 61 -7.03 11.58 3.75
N LYS A 62 -8.16 11.02 4.20
CA LYS A 62 -9.08 10.19 3.40
C LYS A 62 -8.39 9.06 2.63
N VAL A 63 -7.31 8.49 3.18
CA VAL A 63 -6.69 7.28 2.60
C VAL A 63 -7.72 6.13 2.51
N TYR A 64 -8.64 6.09 3.47
CA TYR A 64 -9.89 5.32 3.43
C TYR A 64 -11.05 6.22 3.85
N ASP A 65 -12.24 5.97 3.29
CA ASP A 65 -13.41 6.84 3.47
C ASP A 65 -14.32 6.46 4.63
N VAL A 66 -14.23 5.22 5.11
CA VAL A 66 -15.10 4.70 6.17
C VAL A 66 -14.67 5.19 7.54
N GLU A 67 -15.66 5.40 8.40
CA GLU A 67 -15.46 5.63 9.83
C GLU A 67 -15.72 4.32 10.57
N LEU A 68 -14.82 3.98 11.49
CA LEU A 68 -14.76 2.65 12.10
C LEU A 68 -14.98 2.76 13.60
N ASP A 69 -15.92 1.98 14.11
CA ASP A 69 -16.06 1.76 15.54
C ASP A 69 -14.79 1.04 16.06
N VAL A 70 -14.15 1.63 17.07
CA VAL A 70 -12.87 1.16 17.63
C VAL A 70 -13.01 -0.22 18.28
N ASP A 71 -14.11 -0.48 18.97
CA ASP A 71 -14.32 -1.74 19.68
C ASP A 71 -14.65 -2.87 18.70
N LEU A 72 -15.43 -2.59 17.65
CA LEU A 72 -15.68 -3.54 16.56
C LEU A 72 -14.41 -3.84 15.77
N LEU A 73 -13.60 -2.82 15.47
CA LEU A 73 -12.29 -3.00 14.82
C LEU A 73 -11.41 -3.94 15.64
N ARG A 74 -11.20 -3.65 16.93
CA ARG A 74 -10.41 -4.49 17.84
C ARG A 74 -10.98 -5.90 17.97
N ALA A 75 -12.31 -6.05 17.97
CA ALA A 75 -12.95 -7.35 18.01
C ALA A 75 -12.71 -8.17 16.74
N ALA A 76 -12.65 -7.52 15.58
CA ALA A 76 -12.38 -8.15 14.29
C ALA A 76 -10.93 -8.67 14.22
N GLU A 77 -9.96 -7.90 14.72
CA GLU A 77 -8.54 -8.31 14.73
C GLU A 77 -8.27 -9.58 15.55
N ARG A 78 -9.03 -9.78 16.62
CA ARG A 78 -8.90 -10.97 17.48
C ARG A 78 -9.42 -12.26 16.82
N ARG A 79 -10.16 -12.17 15.72
CA ARG A 79 -10.69 -13.35 15.01
C ARG A 79 -9.58 -14.00 14.20
N ARG A 80 -9.53 -15.35 14.24
CA ARG A 80 -8.62 -16.13 13.37
C ARG A 80 -8.97 -15.83 11.91
N GLY A 81 -8.09 -15.09 11.23
CA GLY A 81 -8.31 -14.60 9.87
C GLY A 81 -7.71 -13.22 9.61
N GLY A 82 -7.34 -12.46 10.65
CA GLY A 82 -6.62 -11.19 10.47
C GLY A 82 -7.46 -10.09 9.82
N PHE A 83 -8.77 -10.07 10.08
CA PHE A 83 -9.67 -9.02 9.61
C PHE A 83 -9.23 -7.64 10.13
N GLY A 84 -9.27 -6.63 9.27
CA GLY A 84 -8.87 -5.26 9.64
C GLY A 84 -8.31 -4.44 8.48
N ALA A 85 -7.97 -5.08 7.36
CA ALA A 85 -7.65 -4.38 6.13
C ALA A 85 -8.89 -3.65 5.57
N VAL A 86 -8.69 -2.42 5.10
CA VAL A 86 -9.71 -1.60 4.44
C VAL A 86 -9.14 -1.13 3.11
N ARG A 87 -9.94 -1.20 2.04
CA ARG A 87 -9.53 -0.71 0.73
C ARG A 87 -9.17 0.77 0.79
N ALA A 88 -8.00 1.11 0.23
CA ALA A 88 -7.59 2.49 0.04
C ALA A 88 -8.40 3.13 -1.09
N THR A 89 -8.92 4.34 -0.84
CA THR A 89 -9.62 5.14 -1.85
C THR A 89 -8.77 6.29 -2.36
N HIS A 90 -7.77 6.69 -1.59
CA HIS A 90 -6.74 7.66 -1.98
C HIS A 90 -5.33 7.10 -1.76
N ARG A 91 -4.33 7.75 -2.39
CA ARG A 91 -2.92 7.37 -2.28
C ARG A 91 -2.49 7.26 -0.81
N PRO A 92 -2.06 6.09 -0.33
CA PRO A 92 -1.52 5.95 1.02
C PRO A 92 -0.26 6.79 1.21
N LEU A 93 -0.08 7.34 2.41
CA LEU A 93 1.13 8.06 2.78
C LEU A 93 2.28 7.07 3.05
N PRO A 94 3.56 7.51 3.00
CA PRO A 94 4.70 6.64 3.30
C PRO A 94 4.65 5.97 4.68
N MET A 95 3.95 6.58 5.62
CA MET A 95 3.77 6.04 6.97
C MET A 95 2.62 5.03 7.10
N CYS A 96 1.78 4.87 6.09
CA CYS A 96 0.65 3.94 6.14
C CYS A 96 1.17 2.50 6.03
N ARG A 97 0.61 1.58 6.83
CA ARG A 97 0.79 0.15 6.57
C ARG A 97 -0.12 -0.22 5.39
N VAL A 98 0.49 -0.61 4.28
CA VAL A 98 -0.20 -0.91 3.01
C VAL A 98 0.16 -2.32 2.58
N GLU A 99 -0.84 -3.06 2.10
CA GLU A 99 -0.65 -4.33 1.41
C GLU A 99 -1.46 -4.31 0.10
N VAL A 100 -1.19 -5.24 -0.81
CA VAL A 100 -1.97 -5.41 -2.04
C VAL A 100 -2.77 -6.69 -1.92
N GLU A 101 -4.09 -6.56 -2.02
CA GLU A 101 -5.01 -7.69 -2.00
C GLU A 101 -5.45 -8.01 -3.44
N ALA A 102 -5.26 -9.26 -3.85
CA ALA A 102 -5.63 -9.75 -5.17
C ALA A 102 -7.04 -10.36 -5.14
N CYS A 103 -7.99 -9.76 -5.85
CA CYS A 103 -9.29 -10.36 -6.10
C CYS A 103 -9.14 -11.44 -7.19
N TYR A 104 -9.82 -12.58 -7.01
CA TYR A 104 -9.79 -13.67 -8.01
C TYR A 104 -8.38 -14.21 -8.32
N ALA A 105 -7.51 -14.35 -7.31
CA ALA A 105 -6.15 -14.87 -7.48
C ALA A 105 -6.04 -16.18 -8.29
N THR A 106 -7.09 -17.00 -8.30
CA THR A 106 -7.18 -18.25 -9.08
C THR A 106 -7.35 -18.05 -10.59
N ARG A 107 -7.64 -16.83 -11.06
CA ARG A 107 -7.75 -16.46 -12.48
C ARG A 107 -6.44 -15.97 -13.09
N GLY A 108 -5.33 -16.11 -12.36
CA GLY A 108 -4.01 -15.83 -12.90
C GLY A 108 -3.70 -16.75 -14.07
N ASP A 109 -3.11 -16.20 -15.13
CA ASP A 109 -2.56 -16.96 -16.25
C ASP A 109 -1.11 -17.40 -15.96
N GLU A 110 -0.49 -18.12 -16.90
CA GLU A 110 0.91 -18.56 -16.77
C GLU A 110 1.93 -17.40 -16.76
N LEU A 111 1.56 -16.23 -17.32
CA LEU A 111 2.41 -15.03 -17.35
C LEU A 111 2.39 -14.29 -16.00
N GLY A 112 1.32 -14.46 -15.21
CA GLY A 112 1.13 -13.79 -13.93
C GLY A 112 0.61 -12.35 -14.09
N CYS A 113 0.90 -11.47 -13.13
CA CYS A 113 0.42 -10.09 -13.21
C CYS A 113 1.15 -9.30 -14.31
N VAL A 114 0.38 -8.73 -15.24
CA VAL A 114 0.89 -7.85 -16.31
C VAL A 114 1.26 -6.44 -15.85
N ASN A 115 0.98 -6.12 -14.58
CA ASN A 115 1.38 -4.87 -13.93
C ASN A 115 2.09 -5.18 -12.60
N PRO A 116 3.29 -5.78 -12.64
CA PRO A 116 4.00 -6.18 -11.43
C PRO A 116 4.34 -4.98 -10.54
N GLU A 117 4.56 -3.80 -11.15
CA GLU A 117 4.84 -2.54 -10.45
C GLU A 117 3.73 -2.15 -9.45
N PHE A 118 2.50 -2.66 -9.61
CA PHE A 118 1.41 -2.39 -8.66
C PHE A 118 1.66 -3.01 -7.28
N TYR A 119 2.44 -4.09 -7.21
CA TYR A 119 2.86 -4.73 -5.96
C TYR A 119 4.02 -4.00 -5.28
N GLU A 120 4.62 -2.99 -5.94
CA GLU A 120 5.73 -2.23 -5.40
C GLU A 120 5.23 -1.08 -4.51
N LEU A 121 5.82 -0.95 -3.32
CA LEU A 121 5.57 0.17 -2.40
C LEU A 121 6.30 1.44 -2.90
N PRO A 122 5.83 2.65 -2.51
CA PRO A 122 6.33 3.90 -3.11
C PRO A 122 7.82 4.15 -2.84
N LEU A 123 8.48 4.66 -3.88
CA LEU A 123 9.87 5.12 -4.04
C LEU A 123 10.73 5.25 -2.77
N GLY A 124 11.84 4.50 -2.74
CA GLY A 124 12.94 4.69 -1.79
C GLY A 124 13.96 3.54 -1.82
N GLU A 125 13.51 2.32 -2.10
CA GLU A 125 14.36 1.13 -2.19
C GLU A 125 13.81 0.17 -3.26
N PRO A 126 14.67 -0.46 -4.09
CA PRO A 126 14.23 -1.48 -5.02
C PRO A 126 13.73 -2.72 -4.25
N ASN A 127 12.47 -3.09 -4.47
CA ASN A 127 11.84 -4.25 -3.82
C ASN A 127 11.84 -5.51 -4.71
N PHE A 128 12.55 -5.46 -5.84
CA PHE A 128 12.81 -6.62 -6.69
C PHE A 128 14.14 -7.28 -6.29
N ARG A 129 14.24 -8.60 -6.52
CA ARG A 129 15.48 -9.34 -6.27
C ARG A 129 16.57 -8.88 -7.23
N ILE A 130 17.53 -8.11 -6.73
CA ILE A 130 18.77 -7.80 -7.44
C ILE A 130 19.58 -9.09 -7.58
N PHE A 131 19.70 -9.61 -8.80
CA PHE A 131 20.49 -10.82 -9.09
C PHE A 131 21.90 -10.50 -9.58
N ALA A 132 22.15 -9.26 -10.00
CA ALA A 132 23.46 -8.77 -10.39
C ALA A 132 23.55 -7.24 -10.26
N GLU A 133 24.70 -6.76 -9.78
CA GLU A 133 25.08 -5.36 -9.76
C GLU A 133 26.27 -5.19 -10.69
N LEU A 134 26.13 -4.35 -11.73
CA LEU A 134 27.25 -4.02 -12.60
C LEU A 134 28.05 -2.91 -11.93
N LYS A 135 29.31 -3.18 -11.61
CA LYS A 135 30.23 -2.11 -11.19
C LYS A 135 30.39 -1.14 -12.36
N ALA A 136 29.91 0.09 -12.17
CA ALA A 136 30.32 1.19 -13.04
C ALA A 136 31.84 1.28 -12.95
N SER A 137 32.49 1.19 -14.11
CA SER A 137 33.95 1.25 -14.26
C SER A 137 34.47 2.67 -14.11
#